data_AF-A0A8J7F7L8-F1
#
_entry.id   AF-A0A8J7F7L8-F1
#
_cell.length_a   1.000
_cell.length_b   1.000
_cell.length_c   1.000
_cell.angle_alpha   90.00
_cell.angle_beta   90.00
_cell.angle_gamma   90.00
#
_symmetry.space_group_name_H-M   'P 1'
#
loop_
_entity.id
_entity.type
_entity.pdbx_description
1 polymer ?
#
loop_
_entity_poly.entity_id
_entity_poly.type
_entity_poly.pdbx_seq_one_letter_code
_entity_poly.pdbx_strand_id
1 'polypeptide(L)'
;MKYVILNSFIVASSILGIAHTVSAESLVNAVTDPNGTVYQVDLDNRSEYYTDSGWRHVKFWLSTKGDVKKHSAIASCSPYDIKSEYYEFDWRPNGGGYPEGTVAGNIARVACNN
;
A
#
# COMPACT_ATOMS: atom_id res chain seq x y z
N MET A 1 -2.20 25.08 -69.87
CA MET A 1 -2.76 25.57 -68.59
C MET A 1 -3.76 24.56 -68.05
N LYS A 2 -3.76 24.36 -66.71
CA LYS A 2 -4.54 23.42 -65.85
C LYS A 2 -3.82 22.08 -65.56
N TYR A 3 -3.14 21.94 -64.40
CA TYR A 3 -3.61 21.46 -63.07
C TYR A 3 -3.63 19.90 -63.02
N VAL A 4 -3.16 19.13 -62.04
CA VAL A 4 -2.69 19.29 -60.64
C VAL A 4 -1.74 18.12 -60.33
N ILE A 5 -0.65 18.35 -59.60
CA ILE A 5 0.19 17.31 -58.98
C ILE A 5 -0.44 16.96 -57.63
N LEU A 6 -0.93 15.72 -57.45
CA LEU A 6 -1.37 15.23 -56.15
C LEU A 6 -0.22 14.45 -55.50
N ASN A 7 0.44 15.10 -54.54
CA ASN A 7 1.55 14.54 -53.77
C ASN A 7 0.97 14.03 -52.44
N SER A 8 0.70 12.74 -52.34
CA SER A 8 0.15 12.13 -51.12
C SER A 8 1.28 11.66 -50.20
N PHE A 9 1.70 12.55 -49.31
CA PHE A 9 2.49 12.20 -48.13
C PHE A 9 1.58 11.47 -47.12
N ILE A 10 1.76 10.16 -46.96
CA ILE A 10 1.16 9.40 -45.86
C ILE A 10 2.11 9.52 -44.67
N VAL A 11 1.82 10.44 -43.75
CA VAL A 11 2.46 10.50 -42.44
C VAL A 11 1.79 9.44 -41.56
N ALA A 12 2.42 8.28 -41.44
CA ALA A 12 2.04 7.29 -40.44
C ALA A 12 2.65 7.71 -39.09
N SER A 13 1.89 8.48 -38.32
CA SER A 13 2.24 8.78 -36.92
C SER A 13 1.95 7.56 -36.06
N SER A 14 2.94 6.69 -35.90
CA SER A 14 2.93 5.62 -34.91
C SER A 14 3.09 6.24 -33.51
N ILE A 15 1.98 6.59 -32.86
CA ILE A 15 1.99 6.89 -31.44
C ILE A 15 2.12 5.54 -30.72
N LEU A 16 3.36 5.08 -30.53
CA LEU A 16 3.65 4.09 -29.49
C LEU A 16 3.36 4.77 -28.15
N GLY A 17 2.11 4.66 -27.70
CA GLY A 17 1.78 4.86 -26.31
C GLY A 17 2.53 3.79 -25.51
N ILE A 18 3.62 4.18 -24.86
CA ILE A 18 4.22 3.38 -23.80
C ILE A 18 3.16 3.37 -22.69
N ALA A 19 2.32 2.34 -22.70
CA ALA A 19 1.54 2.00 -21.53
C ALA A 19 2.57 1.67 -20.45
N HIS A 20 2.83 2.61 -19.54
CA HIS A 20 3.44 2.26 -18.27
C HIS A 20 2.53 1.17 -17.70
N THR A 21 3.03 -0.06 -17.66
CA THR A 21 2.44 -1.11 -16.87
C THR A 21 2.53 -0.61 -15.43
N VAL A 22 1.49 0.08 -14.98
CA VAL A 22 1.22 0.24 -13.56
C VAL A 22 1.10 -1.19 -13.07
N SER A 23 2.14 -1.68 -12.42
CA SER A 23 2.02 -2.86 -11.56
C SER A 23 0.79 -2.58 -10.71
N ALA A 24 -0.23 -3.43 -10.82
CA ALA A 24 -1.41 -3.31 -9.98
C ALA A 24 -0.93 -3.54 -8.55
N GLU A 25 -0.58 -2.45 -7.86
CA GLU A 25 -0.07 -2.55 -6.50
C GLU A 25 -1.14 -3.25 -5.66
N SER A 26 -0.77 -4.29 -4.90
CA SER A 26 -1.71 -5.00 -4.03
C SER A 26 -2.00 -4.18 -2.77
N LEU A 27 -2.62 -3.02 -2.97
CA LEU A 27 -3.09 -2.09 -1.95
C LEU A 27 -4.47 -2.49 -1.44
N VAL A 28 -4.53 -2.87 -0.18
CA VAL A 28 -5.76 -3.29 0.50
C VAL A 28 -6.19 -2.22 1.50
N ASN A 29 -7.44 -1.77 1.42
CA ASN A 29 -8.00 -0.86 2.43
C ASN A 29 -8.12 -1.61 3.76
N ALA A 30 -7.42 -1.14 4.79
CA ALA A 30 -7.43 -1.77 6.10
C ALA A 30 -8.57 -1.26 6.98
N VAL A 31 -8.76 0.05 7.03
CA VAL A 31 -9.76 0.71 7.88
C VAL A 31 -10.00 2.13 7.40
N THR A 32 -11.22 2.64 7.63
CA THR A 32 -11.51 4.08 7.54
C THR A 32 -11.69 4.61 8.96
N ASP A 33 -10.94 5.64 9.33
CA ASP A 33 -11.09 6.27 10.65
C ASP A 33 -12.38 7.13 10.73
N PRO A 34 -12.78 7.59 11.92
CA PRO A 34 -13.97 8.43 12.07
C PRO A 34 -13.92 9.78 11.34
N ASN A 35 -12.73 10.24 10.94
CA ASN A 35 -12.54 11.48 10.18
C ASN A 35 -12.59 11.24 8.66
N GLY A 36 -12.76 10.00 8.21
CA GLY A 36 -12.80 9.61 6.80
C GLY A 36 -11.45 9.25 6.19
N THR A 37 -10.37 9.20 6.99
CA THR A 37 -9.04 8.77 6.54
C THR A 37 -9.05 7.28 6.26
N VAL A 38 -8.76 6.89 5.02
CA VAL A 38 -8.68 5.47 4.63
C VAL A 38 -7.22 5.02 4.71
N TYR A 39 -6.91 4.10 5.61
CA TYR A 39 -5.59 3.47 5.70
C TYR A 39 -5.51 2.29 4.74
N GLN A 40 -4.38 2.15 4.05
CA GLN A 40 -4.12 1.13 3.04
C GLN A 40 -2.82 0.40 3.36
N VAL A 41 -2.86 -0.93 3.30
CA VAL A 41 -1.70 -1.81 3.43
C VAL A 41 -1.29 -2.25 2.03
N ASP A 42 -0.04 -2.03 1.68
CA ASP A 42 0.57 -2.58 0.48
C ASP A 42 1.22 -3.93 0.80
N LEU A 43 0.71 -4.96 0.13
CA LEU A 43 1.11 -6.35 0.32
C LEU A 43 2.26 -6.78 -0.59
N ASP A 44 2.64 -6.01 -1.60
CA ASP A 44 3.65 -6.41 -2.58
C ASP A 44 5.05 -6.50 -1.95
N ASN A 45 5.30 -5.70 -0.91
CA ASN A 45 6.55 -5.69 -0.16
C ASN A 45 6.39 -6.26 1.26
N ARG A 46 5.36 -7.08 1.48
CA ARG A 46 5.12 -7.75 2.75
C ARG A 46 6.22 -8.79 3.00
N SER A 47 6.87 -8.72 4.16
CA SER A 47 7.85 -9.73 4.58
C SER A 47 7.62 -10.16 6.02
N GLU A 48 7.69 -11.47 6.25
CA GLU A 48 7.49 -12.08 7.56
C GLU A 48 8.82 -12.43 8.21
N TYR A 49 8.90 -12.29 9.53
CA TYR A 49 10.00 -12.79 10.34
C TYR A 49 9.50 -13.20 11.74
N TYR A 50 10.29 -14.02 12.44
CA TYR A 50 10.04 -14.38 13.83
C TYR A 50 11.04 -13.69 14.73
N THR A 51 10.59 -13.17 15.86
CA THR A 51 11.48 -12.66 16.90
C THR A 51 12.11 -13.81 17.69
N ASP A 52 13.14 -13.51 18.49
CA ASP A 52 13.76 -14.50 19.38
C ASP A 52 12.77 -15.09 20.41
N SER A 53 11.72 -14.34 20.75
CA SER A 53 10.60 -14.79 21.60
C SER A 53 9.56 -15.62 20.85
N GLY A 54 9.77 -15.93 19.57
CA GLY A 54 8.88 -16.71 18.72
C GLY A 54 7.68 -15.94 18.19
N TRP A 55 7.65 -14.60 18.29
CA TRP A 55 6.52 -13.81 17.80
C TRP A 55 6.62 -13.61 16.30
N ARG A 56 5.53 -13.90 15.59
CA ARG A 56 5.43 -13.65 14.15
C ARG A 56 5.20 -12.16 13.90
N HIS A 57 6.15 -11.54 13.23
CA HIS A 57 6.09 -10.14 12.83
C HIS A 57 6.04 -10.02 11.31
N VAL A 58 5.35 -8.99 10.82
CA VAL A 58 5.22 -8.67 9.41
C VAL A 58 5.68 -7.24 9.18
N LYS A 59 6.68 -7.03 8.32
CA LYS A 59 7.03 -5.71 7.78
C LYS A 59 6.19 -5.46 6.53
N PHE A 60 5.67 -4.26 6.40
CA PHE A 60 4.83 -3.86 5.27
C PHE A 60 4.89 -2.35 5.05
N TRP A 61 4.29 -1.91 3.94
CA TRP A 61 4.11 -0.50 3.62
C TRP A 61 2.68 -0.06 3.98
N LEU A 62 2.58 1.05 4.71
CA LEU A 62 1.33 1.67 5.13
C LEU A 62 1.23 3.05 4.45
N SER A 63 0.06 3.36 3.91
CA SER A 63 -0.26 4.70 3.40
C SER A 63 -1.71 5.07 3.77
N THR A 64 -2.07 6.34 3.63
CA THR A 64 -3.49 6.72 3.54
C THR A 64 -3.90 6.94 2.09
N LYS A 65 -5.19 6.81 1.79
CA LYS A 65 -5.69 7.03 0.44
C LYS A 65 -5.48 8.49 0.04
N GLY A 66 -4.66 8.70 -0.98
CA GLY A 66 -4.25 10.03 -1.44
C GLY A 66 -2.83 10.43 -1.02
N ASP A 67 -2.18 9.66 -0.15
CA ASP A 67 -0.76 9.84 0.13
C ASP A 67 0.08 9.50 -1.11
N VAL A 68 1.02 10.37 -1.43
CA VAL A 68 1.97 10.18 -2.53
C VAL A 68 3.13 9.24 -2.18
N LYS A 69 3.25 8.86 -0.89
CA LYS A 69 4.32 8.02 -0.37
C LYS A 69 3.77 6.95 0.57
N LYS A 70 4.45 5.82 0.60
CA LYS A 70 4.24 4.73 1.55
C LYS A 70 5.27 4.83 2.67
N HIS A 71 4.88 4.46 3.87
CA HIS A 71 5.70 4.52 5.08
C HIS A 71 5.82 3.14 5.72
N SER A 72 7.00 2.81 6.24
CA SER A 72 7.23 1.46 6.75
C SER A 72 6.44 1.25 8.04
N ALA A 73 5.89 0.07 8.20
CA ALA A 73 5.24 -0.37 9.42
C ALA A 73 5.60 -1.82 9.72
N ILE A 74 5.47 -2.20 10.99
CA ILE A 74 5.67 -3.56 11.47
C ILE A 74 4.43 -3.95 12.26
N ALA A 75 3.82 -5.08 11.94
CA ALA A 75 2.75 -5.68 12.72
C ALA A 75 3.28 -6.88 13.51
N SER A 76 2.88 -7.03 14.76
CA SER A 76 2.92 -8.31 15.47
C SER A 76 1.60 -9.03 15.21
N CYS A 77 1.65 -10.33 14.93
CA CYS A 77 0.45 -11.11 14.61
C CYS A 77 -0.13 -11.88 15.80
N SER A 78 0.56 -11.87 16.96
CA SER A 78 0.08 -12.51 18.18
C SER A 78 0.77 -11.87 19.41
N PRO A 79 0.14 -10.88 20.07
CA PRO A 79 -1.16 -10.28 19.71
C PRO A 79 -1.06 -9.34 18.50
N TYR A 80 -2.21 -8.97 17.93
CA TYR A 80 -2.28 -7.99 16.85
C TYR A 80 -1.87 -6.61 17.36
N ASP A 81 -0.64 -6.22 17.05
CA ASP A 81 -0.06 -4.94 17.44
C ASP A 81 0.65 -4.32 16.24
N ILE A 82 0.93 -3.03 16.27
CA ILE A 82 1.57 -2.32 15.15
C ILE A 82 2.49 -1.22 15.63
N LYS A 83 3.61 -1.07 14.93
CA LYS A 83 4.49 0.09 15.02
C LYS A 83 4.64 0.77 13.67
N SER A 84 4.44 2.07 13.64
CA SER A 84 4.73 2.95 12.51
C SER A 84 5.08 4.34 13.02
N GLU A 85 6.32 4.77 12.82
CA GLU A 85 6.82 6.06 13.29
C GLU A 85 6.07 7.24 12.64
N TYR A 86 5.80 7.15 11.33
CA TYR A 86 5.13 8.21 10.59
C TYR A 86 3.68 8.43 11.02
N TYR A 87 2.95 7.35 11.33
CA TYR A 87 1.56 7.40 11.77
C TYR A 87 1.41 7.37 13.30
N GLU A 88 2.51 7.54 14.03
CA GLU A 88 2.56 7.59 15.50
C GLU A 88 1.90 6.37 16.19
N PHE A 89 1.95 5.21 15.53
CA PHE A 89 1.59 3.94 16.16
C PHE A 89 2.83 3.34 16.83
N ASP A 90 2.70 2.92 18.08
CA ASP A 90 3.77 2.25 18.81
C ASP A 90 3.24 1.02 19.52
N TRP A 91 4.16 0.10 19.84
CA TRP A 91 3.82 -1.13 20.53
C TRP A 91 3.09 -0.83 21.84
N ARG A 92 2.03 -1.58 22.12
CA ARG A 92 1.28 -1.42 23.35
C ARG A 92 2.20 -1.81 24.53
N PRO A 93 2.32 -0.98 25.58
CA PRO A 93 3.36 -1.12 26.61
C PRO A 93 3.27 -2.41 27.45
N ASN A 94 2.16 -3.13 27.37
CA ASN A 94 1.94 -4.39 28.09
C ASN A 94 1.87 -5.62 27.15
N GLY A 95 2.25 -5.46 25.88
CA GLY A 95 2.23 -6.55 24.91
C GLY A 95 0.85 -7.18 24.70
N GLY A 96 -0.23 -6.40 24.87
CA GLY A 96 -1.62 -6.85 24.73
C GLY A 96 -2.23 -6.62 23.34
N GLY A 97 -1.49 -5.99 22.42
CA GLY A 97 -1.98 -5.60 21.11
C GLY A 97 -3.05 -4.51 21.14
N TYR A 98 -3.40 -4.04 19.95
CA TYR A 98 -4.51 -3.12 19.75
C TYR A 98 -5.84 -3.91 19.62
N PRO A 99 -6.91 -3.47 20.32
CA PRO A 99 -8.21 -4.11 20.21
C PRO A 99 -8.76 -4.09 18.78
N GLU A 100 -9.60 -5.07 18.47
CA GLU A 100 -10.41 -5.03 17.25
C GLU A 100 -11.33 -3.80 17.22
N GLY A 101 -11.55 -3.24 16.04
CA GLY A 101 -12.32 -2.02 15.86
C GLY A 101 -11.51 -0.74 16.05
N THR A 102 -10.29 -0.81 16.59
CA THR A 102 -9.34 0.31 16.54
C THR A 102 -8.65 0.37 15.18
N VAL A 103 -8.26 1.56 14.75
CA VAL A 103 -7.52 1.77 13.48
C VAL A 103 -6.26 0.90 13.45
N ALA A 104 -5.42 1.02 14.48
CA ALA A 104 -4.18 0.26 14.60
C ALA A 104 -4.40 -1.26 14.63
N GLY A 105 -5.40 -1.74 15.37
CA GLY A 105 -5.72 -3.17 15.45
C GLY A 105 -6.21 -3.74 14.13
N ASN A 106 -7.02 -3.00 13.38
CA ASN A 106 -7.51 -3.41 12.06
C ASN A 106 -6.37 -3.44 11.03
N ILE A 107 -5.46 -2.46 11.04
CA ILE A 107 -4.27 -2.47 10.19
C ILE A 107 -3.41 -3.71 10.48
N ALA A 108 -3.10 -3.98 11.75
CA ALA A 108 -2.31 -5.14 12.15
C ALA A 108 -2.94 -6.46 11.66
N ARG A 109 -4.26 -6.61 11.79
CA ARG A 109 -4.99 -7.80 11.32
C ARG A 109 -4.91 -7.96 9.80
N VAL A 110 -5.07 -6.87 9.05
CA VAL A 110 -4.99 -6.90 7.58
C VAL A 110 -3.58 -7.26 7.12
N ALA A 111 -2.54 -6.67 7.72
CA ALA A 111 -1.15 -6.98 7.41
C ALA A 111 -0.76 -8.44 7.74
N CYS A 112 -1.37 -9.02 8.78
CA CYS A 112 -1.04 -10.36 9.25
C CYS A 112 -1.81 -11.50 8.56
N ASN A 113 -2.98 -11.22 7.97
CA ASN A 113 -3.90 -12.25 7.48
C ASN A 113 -4.12 -12.24 5.96
N ASN A 114 -3.52 -11.30 5.23
CA ASN A 114 -3.44 -11.34 3.77
C ASN A 114 -2.07 -11.85 3.33
#